data_AF-A0A9E4ISJ6-F1
#
_entry.id   AF-A0A9E4ISJ6-F1
#
_cell.length_a   1.000
_cell.length_b   1.000
_cell.length_c   1.000
_cell.angle_alpha   90.00
_cell.angle_beta   90.00
_cell.angle_gamma   90.00
#
_symmetry.space_group_name_H-M   'P 1'
#
loop_
_entity.id
_entity.type
_entity.pdbx_description
1 polymer ?
#
loop_
_entity_poly.entity_id
_entity_poly.type
_entity_poly.pdbx_seq_one_letter_code
_entity_poly.pdbx_strand_id
1 'polypeptide(L)'
;PLGDTPDLVRNHPALADLEIPRTGEPCTHLIGPLVTGTLVVMGECGFHRTPAGRGAMLRAYDKTTGDEVGAVFMPAPQSGSPMTYLAGGRQYIVLAVSGRGYPGEYLAFRLPS
;
A
#
# COMPACT_ATOMS: atom_id res chain seq x y z
N PRO A 1 1.23 -12.17 -0.30
CA PRO A 1 -0.06 -11.48 -0.57
C PRO A 1 0.06 -9.97 -0.33
N LEU A 2 -0.47 -9.13 -1.23
CA LEU A 2 -0.40 -7.67 -1.08
C LEU A 2 -1.45 -7.16 -0.09
N GLY A 3 -1.02 -6.51 0.99
CA GLY A 3 -1.93 -5.87 1.92
C GLY A 3 -2.69 -6.84 2.82
N ASP A 4 -3.66 -6.29 3.55
CA ASP A 4 -4.49 -7.04 4.49
C ASP A 4 -5.74 -7.63 3.82
N THR A 5 -6.51 -8.45 4.54
CA THR A 5 -7.79 -8.98 4.07
C THR A 5 -8.80 -7.83 3.88
N PRO A 6 -9.41 -7.68 2.69
CA PRO A 6 -10.33 -6.59 2.39
C PRO A 6 -11.51 -6.51 3.36
N ASP A 7 -11.98 -5.29 3.64
CA ASP A 7 -13.09 -5.05 4.58
C ASP A 7 -14.37 -5.83 4.24
N LEU A 8 -14.66 -6.04 2.94
CA LEU A 8 -15.81 -6.83 2.50
C LEU A 8 -15.73 -8.28 2.96
N VAL A 9 -14.52 -8.85 2.99
CA VAL A 9 -14.28 -10.24 3.40
C VAL A 9 -14.19 -10.31 4.92
N ARG A 10 -13.40 -9.43 5.55
CA ARG A 10 -13.21 -9.38 7.00
C ARG A 10 -14.51 -9.18 7.78
N ASN A 11 -15.41 -8.33 7.27
CA ASN A 11 -16.64 -7.96 7.95
C ASN A 11 -17.89 -8.70 7.42
N HIS A 12 -17.70 -9.77 6.64
CA HIS A 12 -18.83 -10.50 6.04
C HIS A 12 -19.55 -11.35 7.11
N PRO A 13 -20.88 -11.23 7.30
CA PRO A 13 -21.60 -11.98 8.34
C PRO A 13 -21.45 -13.50 8.22
N ALA A 14 -21.46 -14.04 7.00
CA ALA A 14 -21.30 -15.47 6.77
C ALA A 14 -19.89 -16.01 7.05
N LEU A 15 -18.91 -15.13 7.32
CA LEU A 15 -17.53 -15.50 7.61
C LEU A 15 -17.11 -15.14 9.05
N ALA A 16 -18.05 -14.72 9.89
CA ALA A 16 -17.76 -14.16 11.22
C ALA A 16 -17.05 -15.14 12.17
N ASP A 17 -17.29 -16.44 12.00
CA ASP A 17 -16.72 -17.50 12.85
C ASP A 17 -15.40 -18.08 12.30
N LEU A 18 -14.87 -17.52 11.21
CA LEU A 18 -13.64 -17.99 10.57
C LEU A 18 -12.45 -17.10 10.93
N GLU A 19 -11.34 -17.73 11.29
CA GLU A 19 -10.05 -17.04 11.39
C GLU A 19 -9.47 -16.89 9.97
N ILE A 20 -9.62 -15.70 9.40
CA ILE A 20 -9.19 -15.43 8.03
C ILE A 20 -7.76 -14.85 8.06
N PRO A 21 -6.75 -15.57 7.55
CA PRO A 21 -5.40 -15.04 7.45
C PRO A 21 -5.35 -13.93 6.40
N ARG A 22 -4.18 -13.29 6.27
CA ARG A 22 -3.97 -12.23 5.29
C ARG A 22 -4.18 -12.73 3.86
N THR A 23 -5.33 -12.45 3.28
CA THR A 23 -5.64 -12.84 1.88
C THR A 23 -4.95 -11.94 0.87
N GLY A 24 -4.61 -10.73 1.31
CA GLY A 24 -4.29 -9.61 0.43
C GLY A 24 -5.50 -9.11 -0.33
N GLU A 25 -5.30 -8.04 -1.09
CA GLU A 25 -6.32 -7.44 -1.92
C GLU A 25 -6.01 -7.58 -3.42
N PRO A 26 -7.05 -7.73 -4.26
CA PRO A 26 -6.87 -7.67 -5.70
C PRO A 26 -6.64 -6.22 -6.15
N CYS A 27 -5.51 -5.98 -6.81
CA CYS A 27 -5.28 -4.76 -7.57
C CYS A 27 -5.77 -4.97 -8.99
N THR A 28 -7.05 -4.67 -9.21
CA THR A 28 -7.70 -4.82 -10.52
C THR A 28 -7.28 -3.79 -11.57
N HIS A 29 -6.53 -2.76 -11.17
CA HIS A 29 -5.97 -1.74 -12.07
C HIS A 29 -4.47 -1.99 -12.32
N LEU A 30 -3.97 -1.61 -13.50
CA LEU A 30 -2.57 -1.74 -13.93
C LEU A 30 -1.62 -0.79 -13.16
N ILE A 31 -1.58 -0.92 -11.84
CA ILE A 31 -0.65 -0.20 -10.98
C ILE A 31 0.46 -1.15 -10.55
N GLY A 32 1.70 -0.75 -10.82
CA GLY A 32 2.88 -1.60 -10.63
C GLY A 32 3.54 -1.42 -9.27
N PRO A 33 4.41 -2.37 -8.87
CA PRO A 33 5.31 -2.18 -7.74
C PRO A 33 6.53 -1.34 -8.12
N LEU A 34 7.18 -0.76 -7.12
CA LEU A 34 8.57 -0.29 -7.20
C LEU A 34 9.49 -1.36 -6.62
N VAL A 35 10.50 -1.78 -7.39
CA VAL A 35 11.48 -2.77 -6.94
C VAL A 35 12.82 -2.08 -6.70
N THR A 36 13.39 -2.24 -5.51
CA THR A 36 14.74 -1.80 -5.17
C THR A 36 15.70 -3.00 -5.11
N GLY A 37 16.92 -2.77 -4.62
CA GLY A 37 17.89 -3.85 -4.40
C GLY A 37 17.34 -4.94 -3.47
N THR A 38 16.73 -4.54 -2.35
CA THR A 38 16.30 -5.44 -1.27
C THR A 38 14.79 -5.44 -1.02
N LEU A 39 14.04 -4.48 -1.55
CA LEU A 39 12.62 -4.32 -1.25
C LEU A 39 11.75 -4.37 -2.50
N VAL A 40 10.52 -4.85 -2.33
CA VAL A 40 9.39 -4.57 -3.21
C VAL A 40 8.45 -3.63 -2.47
N VAL A 41 8.15 -2.47 -3.06
CA VAL A 41 7.30 -1.44 -2.46
C VAL A 41 6.04 -1.30 -3.31
N MET A 42 4.87 -1.40 -2.68
CA MET A 42 3.59 -1.31 -3.37
C MET A 42 2.51 -0.74 -2.46
N GLY A 43 1.72 0.18 -3.00
CA GLY A 43 0.56 0.73 -2.31
C GLY A 43 -0.66 -0.17 -2.45
N GLU A 44 -1.51 -0.11 -1.42
CA GLU A 44 -2.84 -0.68 -1.44
C GLU A 44 -3.74 -0.02 -2.50
N CYS A 45 -4.65 -0.81 -3.06
CA CYS A 45 -5.47 -0.51 -4.23
C CYS A 45 -6.91 -0.15 -3.88
N GLY A 46 -7.30 -0.40 -2.63
CA GLY A 46 -8.59 -0.06 -2.06
C GLY A 46 -8.48 0.89 -0.87
N PHE A 47 -9.63 1.48 -0.50
CA PHE A 47 -9.75 2.16 0.78
C PHE A 47 -10.05 1.13 1.86
N HIS A 48 -9.34 1.23 2.98
CA HIS A 48 -9.43 0.38 4.15
C HIS A 48 -9.63 1.22 5.40
N ARG A 49 -10.19 0.61 6.44
CA ARG A 49 -10.19 1.19 7.79
C ARG A 49 -8.85 0.92 8.45
N THR A 50 -8.07 1.97 8.69
CA THR A 50 -6.77 1.89 9.38
C THR A 50 -6.84 2.57 10.74
N PRO A 51 -5.88 2.32 11.67
CA PRO A 51 -5.79 3.09 12.92
C PRO A 51 -5.64 4.61 12.71
N ALA A 52 -5.11 5.04 11.56
CA ALA A 52 -4.97 6.46 11.19
C ALA A 52 -6.23 7.04 10.51
N GLY A 53 -7.28 6.24 10.33
CA GLY A 53 -8.51 6.62 9.63
C GLY A 53 -8.72 5.86 8.32
N ARG A 54 -9.70 6.30 7.54
CA ARG A 54 -9.99 5.72 6.21
C ARG A 54 -8.90 6.13 5.23
N GLY A 55 -8.23 5.16 4.64
CA GLY A 55 -7.14 5.41 3.68
C GLY A 55 -6.62 4.12 3.09
N ALA A 56 -5.34 4.08 2.74
CA ALA A 56 -4.63 2.94 2.18
C ALA A 56 -3.21 2.91 2.78
N MET A 57 -2.47 1.83 2.59
CA MET A 57 -1.10 1.69 3.07
C MET A 57 -0.11 1.57 1.91
N LEU A 58 1.00 2.29 1.97
CA LEU A 58 2.20 2.00 1.17
C LEU A 58 3.03 0.98 1.94
N ARG A 59 3.20 -0.21 1.37
CA ARG A 59 3.85 -1.34 2.05
C ARG A 59 5.17 -1.69 1.39
N ALA A 60 6.14 -2.08 2.21
CA ALA A 60 7.43 -2.59 1.79
C ALA A 60 7.57 -4.07 2.19
N TYR A 61 8.03 -4.88 1.26
CA TYR A 61 8.27 -6.31 1.44
C TYR A 61 9.75 -6.60 1.22
N ASP A 62 10.32 -7.48 2.02
CA ASP A 62 11.62 -8.07 1.73
C ASP A 62 11.52 -8.85 0.42
N LYS A 63 12.43 -8.55 -0.51
CA LYS A 63 12.37 -9.06 -1.88
C LYS A 63 12.69 -10.56 -1.98
N THR A 64 13.36 -11.12 -0.99
CA THR A 64 13.80 -12.52 -0.98
C THR A 64 12.72 -13.42 -0.37
N THR A 65 12.16 -12.99 0.75
CA THR A 65 11.21 -13.76 1.56
C THR A 65 9.75 -13.44 1.21
N GLY A 66 9.48 -12.21 0.75
CA GLY A 66 8.13 -11.70 0.58
C GLY A 66 7.47 -11.22 1.86
N ASP A 67 8.20 -11.21 2.99
CA ASP A 67 7.68 -10.74 4.27
C ASP A 67 7.49 -9.23 4.27
N GLU A 68 6.39 -8.74 4.85
CA GLU A 68 6.20 -7.31 5.03
C GLU A 68 7.17 -6.79 6.10
N VAL A 69 8.00 -5.82 5.73
CA VAL A 69 9.01 -5.20 6.60
C VAL A 69 8.65 -3.79 7.04
N GLY A 70 7.55 -3.23 6.52
CA GLY A 70 7.04 -1.94 6.97
C GLY A 70 5.86 -1.43 6.14
N ALA A 71 5.12 -0.49 6.72
CA ALA A 71 4.00 0.16 6.05
C ALA A 71 3.83 1.60 6.53
N VAL A 72 3.39 2.49 5.65
CA VAL A 72 3.04 3.88 5.97
C VAL A 72 1.66 4.23 5.42
N PHE A 73 0.94 5.08 6.13
CA PHE A 73 -0.40 5.49 5.75
C PHE A 73 -0.41 6.40 4.50
N MET A 74 -1.41 6.21 3.67
CA MET A 74 -1.79 7.07 2.56
C MET A 74 -3.27 7.47 2.68
N PRO A 75 -3.63 8.73 2.43
CA PRO A 75 -5.01 9.19 2.52
C PRO A 75 -5.92 8.63 1.40
N ALA A 76 -5.34 8.12 0.32
CA ALA A 76 -6.05 7.45 -0.76
C ALA A 76 -5.25 6.28 -1.35
N PRO A 77 -5.92 5.34 -2.06
CA PRO A 77 -5.26 4.21 -2.69
C PRO A 77 -4.27 4.63 -3.77
N GLN A 78 -3.32 3.74 -4.05
CA GLN A 78 -2.42 3.86 -5.18
C GLN A 78 -3.22 3.95 -6.48
N SER A 79 -2.90 4.94 -7.30
CA SER A 79 -3.53 5.14 -8.62
C SER A 79 -2.53 5.20 -9.78
N GLY A 80 -1.23 5.19 -9.47
CA GLY A 80 -0.14 5.05 -10.44
C GLY A 80 1.05 4.30 -9.84
N SER A 81 1.93 3.79 -10.69
CA SER A 81 3.12 3.05 -10.24
C SER A 81 4.08 3.96 -9.46
N PRO A 82 4.59 3.52 -8.30
CA PRO A 82 5.59 4.29 -7.56
C PRO A 82 6.90 4.41 -8.34
N MET A 83 7.61 5.50 -8.13
CA MET A 83 8.97 5.73 -8.64
C MET A 83 9.92 6.17 -7.52
N THR A 84 11.22 6.13 -7.77
CA THR A 84 12.22 6.59 -6.80
C THR A 84 13.32 7.41 -7.46
N TYR A 85 13.90 8.34 -6.70
CA TYR A 85 15.05 9.15 -7.12
C TYR A 85 15.89 9.60 -5.92
N LEU A 86 17.08 10.12 -6.19
CA LEU A 86 17.96 10.76 -5.21
C LEU A 86 17.92 12.29 -5.37
N ALA A 87 17.76 13.00 -4.26
CA ALA A 87 17.90 14.45 -4.20
C ALA A 87 18.56 14.86 -2.87
N GLY A 88 19.62 15.68 -2.95
CA GLY A 88 20.35 16.11 -1.75
C GLY A 88 20.90 14.96 -0.90
N GLY A 89 21.36 13.87 -1.54
CA GLY A 89 21.87 12.68 -0.86
C GLY A 89 20.80 11.81 -0.19
N ARG A 90 19.51 12.08 -0.43
CA ARG A 90 18.39 11.34 0.17
C ARG A 90 17.56 10.66 -0.91
N GLN A 91 17.16 9.42 -0.65
CA GLN A 91 16.24 8.68 -1.51
C GLN A 91 14.79 9.08 -1.21
N TYR A 92 14.03 9.29 -2.27
CA TYR A 92 12.60 9.56 -2.23
C TYR A 92 11.84 8.46 -2.95
N ILE A 93 10.68 8.09 -2.43
CA ILE A 93 9.68 7.28 -3.11
C ILE A 93 8.48 8.17 -3.38
N VAL A 94 8.05 8.27 -4.62
CA VAL A 94 6.90 9.09 -5.03
C VAL A 94 5.88 8.21 -5.72
N LEU A 95 4.61 8.39 -5.38
CA LEU A 95 3.51 7.72 -6.06
C LEU A 95 2.26 8.59 -6.15
N ALA A 96 1.45 8.31 -7.16
CA ALA A 96 0.14 8.92 -7.32
C ALA A 96 -0.88 8.20 -6.45
N VAL A 97 -1.70 8.98 -5.73
CA VAL A 97 -2.87 8.49 -5.00
C VAL A 97 -4.12 9.20 -5.49
N SER A 98 -5.23 8.47 -5.60
CA SER A 98 -6.54 9.05 -5.91
C SER A 98 -7.65 8.05 -5.60
N GLY A 99 -8.90 8.52 -5.57
CA GLY A 99 -10.04 7.63 -5.44
C GLY A 99 -11.35 8.38 -5.25
N ARG A 100 -12.44 7.63 -5.06
CA ARG A 100 -13.76 8.23 -4.80
C ARG A 100 -13.71 9.13 -3.56
N GLY A 101 -13.97 10.42 -3.74
CA GLY A 101 -13.95 11.42 -2.68
C GLY A 101 -12.55 11.93 -2.31
N TYR A 102 -11.51 11.63 -3.10
CA TYR A 102 -10.16 12.13 -2.91
C TYR A 102 -9.53 12.58 -4.24
N PRO A 103 -9.16 13.87 -4.39
CA PRO A 103 -8.53 14.36 -5.62
C PRO A 103 -7.16 13.70 -5.84
N GLY A 104 -6.74 13.60 -7.10
CA GLY A 104 -5.43 13.02 -7.42
C GLY A 104 -4.28 13.91 -6.98
N GLU A 105 -3.29 13.33 -6.31
CA GLU A 105 -2.05 14.02 -5.94
C GLU A 105 -0.85 13.05 -5.91
N TYR A 106 0.35 13.60 -5.79
CA TYR A 106 1.57 12.85 -5.56
C TYR A 106 1.98 12.93 -4.09
N LEU A 107 2.25 11.77 -3.49
CA LEU A 107 2.87 11.68 -2.16
C LEU A 107 4.34 11.36 -2.31
N ALA A 108 5.19 12.02 -1.52
CA ALA A 108 6.63 11.78 -1.48
C ALA A 108 7.05 11.32 -0.08
N PHE A 109 7.64 10.14 0.00
CA PHE A 109 8.15 9.53 1.23
C PHE A 109 9.68 9.51 1.24
N ARG A 110 10.25 9.70 2.43
CA ARG A 110 11.69 9.51 2.71
C ARG A 110 11.87 9.03 4.17
N LEU A 111 13.03 8.46 4.46
CA LEU A 111 13.40 8.19 5.85
C LEU A 111 13.66 9.50 6.63
N PRO A 112 13.45 9.52 7.96
CA PRO A 112 13.90 10.59 8.84
C PRO A 112 15.41 10.85 8.70
N SER A 113 15.83 12.06 9.09
CA SER A 113 17.25 12.43 9.16
C SER A 113 17.90 11.92 10.44
#